data_AF-A0A937XCQ7-F1
#
_entry.id   AF-A0A937XCQ7-F1
#
_cell.length_a   1.000
_cell.length_b   1.000
_cell.length_c   1.000
_cell.angle_alpha   90.00
_cell.angle_beta   90.00
_cell.angle_gamma   90.00
#
_symmetry.space_group_name_H-M   'P 1'
#
loop_
_entity.id
_entity.type
_entity.pdbx_description
1 polymer ?
#
loop_
_entity_poly.entity_id
_entity_poly.type
_entity_poly.pdbx_seq_one_letter_code
_entity_poly.pdbx_strand_id
1 'polypeptide(L)'
;MIAKINTNYEMAYLGLLDPYFSPEQWPYPLALGGTLALGETPVALSSTLYRWSEASDKHRMATHSDTLSNTPPSLKPEDAQLRARNLDGTWLPFAAYRNDSPTSTPQSYESIVWPYRGGMSLLDLNLDGSRTLWPVMMNATGPNTIGQLRGVAAVSGQGLTAETLIRLGIIDWMALHNITRTERDDFLAVALD
;
A
#
# COMPACT_ATOMS: atom_id res chain seq x y z
N MET A 1 10.42 -2.82 6.65
CA MET A 1 10.59 -4.09 7.39
C MET A 1 9.42 -5.00 7.10
N ILE A 2 9.67 -6.30 6.91
CA ILE A 2 8.64 -7.32 6.76
C ILE A 2 8.91 -8.43 7.77
N ALA A 3 7.87 -8.94 8.42
CA ALA A 3 7.95 -10.07 9.32
C ALA A 3 6.92 -11.14 8.91
N LYS A 4 7.35 -12.38 8.79
CA LYS A 4 6.45 -13.51 8.55
C LYS A 4 5.98 -14.09 9.87
N ILE A 5 4.67 -14.17 10.07
CA ILE A 5 4.04 -14.82 11.21
C ILE A 5 3.14 -15.91 10.67
N ASN A 6 3.57 -17.17 10.81
CA ASN A 6 2.95 -18.33 10.18
C ASN A 6 2.84 -18.17 8.66
N THR A 7 1.62 -17.99 8.13
CA THR A 7 1.35 -17.78 6.70
C THR A 7 1.17 -16.31 6.31
N ASN A 8 1.14 -15.39 7.29
CA ASN A 8 0.82 -13.98 7.05
C ASN A 8 2.11 -13.14 7.09
N TYR A 9 2.15 -12.10 6.26
CA TYR A 9 3.29 -11.19 6.16
C TYR A 9 2.91 -9.81 6.70
N GLU A 10 3.53 -9.44 7.82
CA GLU A 10 3.37 -8.14 8.44
C GLU A 10 4.37 -7.14 7.86
N MET A 11 3.92 -5.92 7.57
CA MET A 11 4.73 -4.85 7.00
C MET A 11 4.75 -3.64 7.93
N ALA A 12 5.95 -3.06 8.08
CA ALA A 12 6.14 -1.71 8.57
C ALA A 12 7.02 -0.94 7.58
N TYR A 13 6.50 0.18 7.07
CA TYR A 13 7.22 1.17 6.27
C TYR A 13 7.41 2.42 7.11
N LEU A 14 8.65 2.88 7.23
CA LEU A 14 8.98 4.19 7.80
C LEU A 14 10.20 4.69 7.06
N GLY A 15 10.04 5.74 6.28
CA GLY A 15 11.14 6.25 5.47
C GLY A 15 10.74 7.38 4.55
N LEU A 16 11.75 7.95 3.89
CA LEU A 16 11.53 8.95 2.87
C LEU A 16 10.88 8.30 1.65
N LEU A 17 9.90 8.98 1.06
CA LEU A 17 9.39 8.67 -0.27
C LEU A 17 10.33 9.27 -1.33
N ASP A 18 10.23 8.83 -2.58
CA ASP A 18 10.90 9.49 -3.72
C ASP A 18 9.96 10.56 -4.26
N PRO A 19 10.13 11.86 -3.89
CA PRO A 19 9.17 12.89 -4.22
C PRO A 19 9.31 13.34 -5.68
N TYR A 20 8.21 13.80 -6.26
CA TYR A 20 8.24 14.53 -7.53
C TYR A 20 8.44 16.05 -7.34
N PHE A 21 8.44 16.50 -6.09
CA PHE A 21 8.79 17.85 -5.71
C PHE A 21 10.30 18.00 -5.54
N SER A 22 10.81 19.20 -5.79
CA SER A 22 12.20 19.51 -5.48
C SER A 22 12.45 19.51 -3.96
N PRO A 23 13.70 19.30 -3.50
CA PRO A 23 14.02 19.32 -2.07
C PRO A 23 13.64 20.63 -1.36
N GLU A 24 13.62 21.76 -2.09
CA GLU A 24 13.21 23.07 -1.54
C GLU A 24 11.70 23.18 -1.35
N GLN A 25 10.91 22.50 -2.20
CA GLN A 25 9.45 22.51 -2.13
C GLN A 25 8.93 21.57 -1.03
N TRP A 26 9.60 20.44 -0.80
CA TRP A 26 9.22 19.49 0.24
C TRP A 26 10.45 18.95 0.98
N PRO A 27 10.88 19.65 2.06
CA PRO A 27 12.12 19.31 2.74
C PRO A 27 12.12 17.93 3.44
N TYR A 28 10.94 17.43 3.84
CA TYR A 28 10.79 16.16 4.56
C TYR A 28 9.66 15.30 3.99
N PRO A 29 9.89 14.64 2.84
CA PRO A 29 8.91 13.79 2.18
C PRO A 29 8.88 12.44 2.89
N LEU A 30 8.22 12.38 4.05
CA LEU A 30 8.17 11.20 4.92
C LEU A 30 6.87 10.42 4.67
N ALA A 31 6.98 9.10 4.54
CA ALA A 31 5.84 8.19 4.55
C ALA A 31 5.97 7.17 5.69
N LEU A 32 4.82 6.79 6.23
CA LEU A 32 4.67 5.74 7.23
C LEU A 32 3.56 4.80 6.81
N GLY A 33 3.77 3.51 7.03
CA GLY A 33 2.78 2.50 6.75
C GLY A 33 2.91 1.32 7.68
N GLY A 34 1.77 0.73 8.05
CA GLY A 34 1.70 -0.50 8.82
C GLY A 34 0.68 -1.45 8.21
N THR A 35 0.50 -2.63 8.80
CA THR A 35 -0.53 -3.57 8.36
C THR A 35 -1.90 -3.36 8.99
N LEU A 36 -2.00 -2.48 9.99
CA LEU A 36 -3.21 -2.30 10.78
C LEU A 36 -3.64 -0.83 10.85
N ALA A 37 -4.92 -0.57 10.59
CA ALA A 37 -5.58 0.70 10.86
C ALA A 37 -6.90 0.44 11.60
N LEU A 38 -7.10 1.08 12.77
CA LEU A 38 -8.27 0.84 13.63
C LEU A 38 -9.20 2.05 13.76
N GLY A 39 -8.82 3.21 13.22
CA GLY A 39 -9.54 4.47 13.34
C GLY A 39 -9.34 5.18 14.69
N GLU A 40 -10.10 6.25 14.92
CA GLU A 40 -9.95 7.13 16.09
C GLU A 40 -10.30 6.47 17.43
N THR A 41 -11.22 5.49 17.41
CA THR A 41 -11.74 4.91 18.65
C THR A 41 -10.80 3.81 19.14
N PRO A 42 -10.16 3.96 20.32
CA PRO A 42 -9.29 2.93 20.85
C PRO A 42 -10.07 1.64 21.04
N VAL A 43 -9.63 0.58 20.38
CA VAL A 43 -10.19 -0.75 20.57
C VAL A 43 -9.55 -1.35 21.81
N ALA A 44 -10.33 -2.02 22.66
CA ALA A 44 -9.84 -2.70 23.86
C ALA A 44 -8.62 -3.58 23.52
N LEU A 45 -7.58 -3.57 24.37
CA LEU A 45 -6.34 -4.33 24.14
C LEU A 45 -6.56 -5.85 23.97
N SER A 46 -7.65 -6.38 24.52
CA SER A 46 -8.07 -7.78 24.36
C SER A 46 -8.77 -8.08 23.04
N SER A 47 -8.94 -7.08 22.17
CA SER A 47 -9.65 -7.22 20.91
C SER A 47 -8.95 -8.19 19.96
N THR A 48 -9.76 -8.98 19.26
CA THR A 48 -9.29 -9.86 18.21
C THR A 48 -8.70 -9.11 17.02
N LEU A 49 -9.02 -7.81 16.87
CA LEU A 49 -8.51 -6.95 15.80
C LEU A 49 -6.99 -6.72 15.84
N TYR A 50 -6.33 -6.98 16.97
CA TYR A 50 -4.86 -6.90 17.08
C TYR A 50 -4.15 -8.20 16.69
N ARG A 51 -4.90 -9.26 16.34
CA ARG A 51 -4.31 -10.55 16.00
C ARG A 51 -3.73 -10.50 14.59
N TRP A 52 -2.56 -11.10 14.41
CA TRP A 52 -1.96 -11.33 13.08
C TRP A 52 -2.86 -12.18 12.17
N SER A 53 -3.80 -12.95 12.74
CA SER A 53 -4.77 -13.77 12.01
C SER A 53 -6.07 -13.04 11.67
N GLU A 54 -6.20 -11.76 12.00
CA GLU A 54 -7.37 -10.95 11.67
C GLU A 54 -7.51 -10.82 10.14
N ALA A 55 -8.70 -11.04 9.60
CA ALA A 55 -8.94 -11.10 8.16
C ALA A 55 -9.97 -10.04 7.69
N SER A 56 -9.93 -8.85 8.28
CA SER A 56 -10.78 -7.71 7.90
C SER A 56 -10.04 -6.71 7.02
N ASP A 57 -10.77 -5.72 6.50
CA ASP A 57 -10.21 -4.62 5.69
C ASP A 57 -9.29 -3.70 6.50
N LYS A 58 -9.40 -3.78 7.83
CA LYS A 58 -8.53 -3.09 8.79
C LYS A 58 -7.11 -3.65 8.77
N HIS A 59 -6.95 -4.92 8.37
CA HIS A 59 -5.71 -5.66 8.36
C HIS A 59 -5.26 -5.93 6.91
N ARG A 60 -4.40 -5.02 6.41
CA ARG A 60 -3.89 -4.99 5.04
C ARG A 60 -2.52 -4.34 5.02
N MET A 61 -1.67 -4.76 4.08
CA MET A 61 -0.41 -4.05 3.84
C MET A 61 -0.65 -2.60 3.43
N ALA A 62 0.29 -1.72 3.79
CA ALA A 62 0.19 -0.28 3.54
C ALA A 62 -0.09 0.05 2.06
N THR A 63 0.49 -0.69 1.12
CA THR A 63 0.25 -0.51 -0.32
C THR A 63 -1.18 -0.83 -0.75
N HIS A 64 -1.86 -1.71 -0.02
CA HIS A 64 -3.24 -2.14 -0.24
C HIS A 64 -4.18 -1.48 0.77
N SER A 65 -3.81 -0.32 1.32
CA SER A 65 -4.59 0.34 2.36
C SER A 65 -6.06 0.46 1.96
N ASP A 66 -6.95 0.13 2.88
CA ASP A 66 -8.40 0.21 2.69
C ASP A 66 -8.98 1.15 3.71
N THR A 67 -9.88 1.98 3.22
CA THR A 67 -10.67 2.89 4.02
C THR A 67 -11.68 2.03 4.78
N LEU A 68 -11.56 1.95 6.10
CA LEU A 68 -12.46 1.19 6.97
C LEU A 68 -13.92 1.23 6.50
N SER A 69 -14.63 0.09 6.60
CA SER A 69 -16.01 -0.01 6.13
C SER A 69 -16.89 1.08 6.73
N ASN A 70 -17.61 1.83 5.89
CA ASN A 70 -18.48 2.97 6.24
C ASN A 70 -17.79 4.28 6.64
N THR A 71 -16.47 4.45 6.43
CA THR A 71 -15.81 5.74 6.65
C THR A 71 -16.21 6.76 5.57
N PRO A 72 -16.53 8.02 5.95
CA PRO A 72 -16.87 9.08 5.02
C PRO A 72 -15.73 9.38 4.02
N PRO A 73 -16.05 10.02 2.87
CA PRO A 73 -15.12 10.32 1.78
C PRO A 73 -13.86 11.12 2.19
N SER A 74 -13.88 11.82 3.33
CA SER A 74 -12.71 12.45 3.93
C SER A 74 -11.99 11.44 4.83
N LEU A 75 -11.06 10.69 4.26
CA LEU A 75 -10.22 9.78 5.03
C LEU A 75 -9.47 10.56 6.11
N LYS A 76 -9.55 10.06 7.34
CA LYS A 76 -8.68 10.54 8.41
C LYS A 76 -7.40 9.73 8.41
N PRO A 77 -6.27 10.29 8.86
CA PRO A 77 -5.00 9.58 8.92
C PRO A 77 -5.13 8.21 9.58
N GLU A 78 -5.79 8.14 10.73
CA GLU A 78 -6.02 6.95 11.56
C GLU A 78 -6.81 5.81 10.91
N ASP A 79 -7.54 6.09 9.84
CA ASP A 79 -8.34 5.11 9.11
C ASP A 79 -7.54 4.41 8.00
N ALA A 80 -6.34 4.90 7.68
CA ALA A 80 -5.49 4.34 6.64
C ALA A 80 -4.23 3.67 7.19
N GLN A 81 -3.88 2.56 6.57
CA GLN A 81 -2.64 1.82 6.79
C GLN A 81 -1.43 2.55 6.23
N LEU A 82 -1.60 3.42 5.22
CA LEU A 82 -0.53 4.24 4.63
C LEU A 82 -0.81 5.72 4.79
N ARG A 83 0.22 6.48 5.18
CA ARG A 83 0.16 7.93 5.37
C ARG A 83 1.46 8.60 4.92
N ALA A 84 1.36 9.84 4.44
CA ALA A 84 2.53 10.66 4.14
C ALA A 84 2.40 12.05 4.79
N ARG A 85 3.54 12.68 5.10
CA ARG A 85 3.59 13.96 5.79
C ARG A 85 3.44 15.12 4.83
N ASN A 86 2.33 15.84 4.87
CA ASN A 86 2.06 16.98 4.02
C ASN A 86 2.93 18.21 4.34
N LEU A 87 2.93 19.19 3.43
CA LEU A 87 3.67 20.45 3.54
C LEU A 87 3.23 21.32 4.71
N ASP A 88 1.95 21.25 5.09
CA ASP A 88 1.40 21.93 6.26
C ASP A 88 1.71 21.20 7.60
N GLY A 89 2.45 20.09 7.53
CA GLY A 89 2.82 19.26 8.67
C GLY A 89 1.74 18.25 9.08
N THR A 90 0.58 18.24 8.44
CA THR A 90 -0.46 17.23 8.67
C THR A 90 -0.07 15.89 8.03
N TRP A 91 -0.80 14.83 8.41
CA TRP A 91 -0.66 13.53 7.77
C TRP A 91 -1.77 13.34 6.75
N LEU A 92 -1.43 12.95 5.53
CA LEU A 92 -2.38 12.57 4.50
C LEU A 92 -2.52 11.05 4.49
N PRO A 93 -3.72 10.49 4.66
CA PRO A 93 -3.99 9.07 4.45
C PRO A 93 -4.01 8.74 2.95
N PHE A 94 -3.63 7.52 2.59
CA PHE A 94 -3.73 7.01 1.22
C PHE A 94 -4.42 5.66 1.20
N ALA A 95 -5.34 5.46 0.25
CA ALA A 95 -6.05 4.20 0.09
C ALA A 95 -5.97 3.64 -1.33
N ALA A 96 -5.79 2.32 -1.43
CA ALA A 96 -5.96 1.56 -2.66
C ALA A 96 -7.40 1.06 -2.80
N TYR A 97 -7.97 0.54 -1.71
CA TYR A 97 -9.27 -0.12 -1.71
C TYR A 97 -10.31 0.71 -0.97
N ARG A 98 -11.57 0.40 -1.25
CA ARG A 98 -12.71 0.82 -0.45
C ARG A 98 -13.65 -0.35 -0.28
N ASN A 99 -13.87 -0.80 0.96
CA ASN A 99 -14.73 -1.95 1.26
C ASN A 99 -14.32 -3.20 0.46
N ASP A 100 -13.03 -3.58 0.51
CA ASP A 100 -12.49 -4.73 -0.19
C ASP A 100 -12.60 -4.69 -1.72
N SER A 101 -12.74 -3.50 -2.29
CA SER A 101 -12.84 -3.33 -3.74
C SER A 101 -11.94 -2.22 -4.26
N PRO A 102 -11.15 -2.48 -5.32
CA PRO A 102 -10.49 -1.40 -6.05
C PRO A 102 -11.56 -0.62 -6.83
N THR A 103 -11.68 0.68 -6.57
CA THR A 103 -12.66 1.50 -7.32
C THR A 103 -12.00 2.08 -8.56
N SER A 104 -12.54 1.76 -9.73
CA SER A 104 -11.99 2.19 -11.02
C SER A 104 -11.98 3.71 -11.25
N THR A 105 -12.80 4.48 -10.52
CA THR A 105 -12.88 5.94 -10.65
C THR A 105 -12.51 6.64 -9.34
N PRO A 106 -11.26 7.13 -9.20
CA PRO A 106 -10.86 7.97 -8.08
C PRO A 106 -11.74 9.21 -8.00
N GLN A 107 -12.20 9.56 -6.80
CA GLN A 107 -12.97 10.77 -6.57
C GLN A 107 -12.03 11.94 -6.22
N SER A 108 -12.45 13.17 -6.51
CA SER A 108 -11.61 14.37 -6.36
C SER A 108 -11.16 14.66 -4.93
N TYR A 109 -11.84 14.08 -3.94
CA TYR A 109 -11.55 14.21 -2.51
C TYR A 109 -10.63 13.09 -1.98
N GLU A 110 -10.27 12.09 -2.79
CA GLU A 110 -9.54 10.90 -2.35
C GLU A 110 -8.04 11.04 -2.57
N SER A 111 -7.28 10.60 -1.57
CA SER A 111 -5.85 10.34 -1.69
C SER A 111 -5.66 8.84 -1.93
N ILE A 112 -5.03 8.48 -3.05
CA ILE A 112 -5.03 7.10 -3.56
C ILE A 112 -3.62 6.51 -3.70
N VAL A 113 -3.56 5.19 -3.58
CA VAL A 113 -2.36 4.41 -3.92
C VAL A 113 -2.52 3.81 -5.32
N TRP A 114 -1.69 4.25 -6.25
CA TRP A 114 -1.62 3.71 -7.60
C TRP A 114 -0.47 2.70 -7.70
N PRO A 115 -0.57 1.61 -8.49
CA PRO A 115 -1.67 1.26 -9.40
C PRO A 115 -2.85 0.53 -8.76
N TYR A 116 -2.75 0.10 -7.50
CA TYR A 116 -3.78 -0.74 -6.85
C TYR A 116 -5.19 -0.15 -6.91
N ARG A 117 -5.34 1.17 -6.80
CA ARG A 117 -6.64 1.84 -6.95
C ARG A 117 -7.32 1.55 -8.28
N GLY A 118 -6.55 1.40 -9.36
CA GLY A 118 -7.08 1.13 -10.70
C GLY A 118 -7.38 -0.35 -10.96
N GLY A 119 -7.04 -1.24 -10.03
CA GLY A 119 -7.06 -2.69 -10.25
C GLY A 119 -5.91 -3.18 -11.13
N MET A 120 -5.36 -4.33 -10.78
CA MET A 120 -4.26 -5.02 -11.46
C MET A 120 -4.65 -6.42 -11.95
N SER A 121 -5.90 -6.86 -11.71
CA SER A 121 -6.35 -8.24 -11.93
C SER A 121 -6.33 -8.66 -13.39
N LEU A 122 -6.50 -7.69 -14.28
CA LEU A 122 -6.43 -7.86 -15.73
C LEU A 122 -5.02 -7.70 -16.29
N LEU A 123 -4.02 -7.37 -15.47
CA LEU A 123 -2.63 -7.31 -15.89
C LEU A 123 -2.05 -8.71 -15.98
N ASP A 124 -1.54 -9.04 -17.17
CA ASP A 124 -0.85 -10.29 -17.46
C ASP A 124 0.68 -10.08 -17.49
N LEU A 125 1.40 -11.17 -17.70
CA LEU A 125 2.83 -11.14 -17.96
C LEU A 125 3.15 -10.33 -19.23
N ASN A 126 4.38 -9.82 -19.29
CA ASN A 126 4.92 -9.26 -20.52
C ASN A 126 5.00 -10.36 -21.60
N LEU A 127 5.12 -9.97 -22.87
CA LEU A 127 5.16 -10.91 -24.00
C LEU A 127 6.33 -11.91 -23.92
N ASP A 128 7.41 -11.52 -23.24
CA ASP A 128 8.60 -12.35 -22.97
C ASP A 128 8.46 -13.24 -21.73
N GLY A 129 7.29 -13.23 -21.07
CA GLY A 129 7.02 -13.94 -19.82
C GLY A 129 7.56 -13.26 -18.57
N SER A 130 8.21 -12.10 -18.69
CA SER A 130 8.68 -11.32 -17.55
C SER A 130 7.53 -10.57 -16.85
N ARG A 131 7.82 -9.99 -15.69
CA ARG A 131 6.85 -9.24 -14.89
C ARG A 131 7.20 -7.76 -14.91
N THR A 132 6.18 -6.92 -15.01
CA THR A 132 6.35 -5.49 -14.84
C THR A 132 6.20 -5.12 -13.37
N LEU A 133 7.24 -4.48 -12.83
CA LEU A 133 7.20 -3.82 -11.53
C LEU A 133 6.75 -2.37 -11.72
N TRP A 134 5.62 -2.03 -11.16
CA TRP A 134 5.05 -0.68 -11.22
C TRP A 134 5.46 0.11 -9.97
N PRO A 135 5.68 1.43 -10.08
CA PRO A 135 5.90 2.24 -8.89
C PRO A 135 4.64 2.28 -8.03
N VAL A 136 4.80 2.18 -6.70
CA VAL A 136 3.70 2.46 -5.77
C VAL A 136 3.62 3.96 -5.55
N MET A 137 2.77 4.62 -6.33
CA MET A 137 2.61 6.07 -6.31
C MET A 137 1.52 6.50 -5.34
N MET A 138 1.81 7.57 -4.61
CA MET A 138 0.88 8.24 -3.72
C MET A 138 0.33 9.48 -4.43
N ASN A 139 -0.98 9.50 -4.70
CA ASN A 139 -1.66 10.62 -5.33
C ASN A 139 -2.58 11.28 -4.30
N ALA A 140 -2.25 12.50 -3.89
CA ALA A 140 -3.01 13.22 -2.89
C ALA A 140 -4.32 13.79 -3.48
N THR A 141 -5.24 14.12 -2.58
CA THR A 141 -6.53 14.76 -2.86
C THR A 141 -6.33 16.06 -3.65
N GLY A 142 -7.02 16.18 -4.80
CA GLY A 142 -6.72 17.17 -5.84
C GLY A 142 -5.44 16.79 -6.58
N PRO A 143 -5.50 16.40 -7.88
CA PRO A 143 -4.63 15.41 -8.53
C PRO A 143 -3.14 15.80 -8.51
N ASN A 144 -2.51 15.58 -7.36
CA ASN A 144 -1.12 15.87 -7.10
C ASN A 144 -0.44 14.57 -6.72
N THR A 145 0.34 14.02 -7.65
CA THR A 145 1.21 12.89 -7.34
C THR A 145 2.36 13.40 -6.49
N ILE A 146 2.43 12.94 -5.24
CA ILE A 146 3.44 13.41 -4.30
C ILE A 146 4.78 12.71 -4.47
N GLY A 147 4.74 11.50 -5.03
CA GLY A 147 5.91 10.67 -5.28
C GLY A 147 5.55 9.20 -5.16
N GLN A 148 6.57 8.37 -4.94
CA GLN A 148 6.45 6.92 -4.84
C GLN A 148 7.14 6.37 -3.59
N LEU A 149 6.69 5.21 -3.11
CA LEU A 149 7.38 4.50 -2.05
C LEU A 149 8.71 3.95 -2.56
N ARG A 150 9.78 4.21 -1.82
CA ARG A 150 11.11 3.70 -2.16
C ARG A 150 11.23 2.23 -1.75
N GLY A 151 11.81 1.40 -2.62
CA GLY A 151 12.05 -0.02 -2.34
C GLY A 151 10.78 -0.88 -2.31
N VAL A 152 9.64 -0.34 -2.75
CA VAL A 152 8.36 -1.04 -2.83
C VAL A 152 7.78 -0.83 -4.22
N ALA A 153 7.41 -1.91 -4.89
CA ALA A 153 6.81 -1.90 -6.22
C ALA A 153 5.50 -2.69 -6.21
N ALA A 154 4.57 -2.31 -7.07
CA ALA A 154 3.37 -3.08 -7.33
C ALA A 154 3.62 -4.13 -8.41
N VAL A 155 3.05 -5.32 -8.23
CA VAL A 155 3.17 -6.43 -9.18
C VAL A 155 1.86 -7.21 -9.21
N SER A 156 1.43 -7.63 -10.40
CA SER A 156 0.28 -8.53 -10.51
C SER A 156 0.63 -9.91 -9.96
N GLY A 157 -0.27 -10.47 -9.14
CA GLY A 157 -0.21 -11.81 -8.58
C GLY A 157 -0.35 -12.95 -9.58
N GLN A 158 -0.44 -12.64 -10.88
CA GLN A 158 -0.63 -13.62 -11.95
C GLN A 158 0.45 -14.72 -11.91
N GLY A 159 0.10 -15.93 -11.47
CA GLY A 159 1.04 -17.05 -11.32
C GLY A 159 2.16 -16.80 -10.30
N LEU A 160 1.95 -15.91 -9.32
CA LEU A 160 2.87 -15.70 -8.20
C LEU A 160 2.43 -16.48 -6.97
N THR A 161 3.42 -16.94 -6.21
CA THR A 161 3.26 -17.31 -4.80
C THR A 161 4.07 -16.34 -3.95
N ALA A 162 3.75 -16.26 -2.66
CA ALA A 162 4.56 -15.52 -1.70
C ALA A 162 6.03 -15.95 -1.77
N GLU A 163 6.95 -15.03 -1.48
CA GLU A 163 8.40 -15.23 -1.44
C GLU A 163 9.03 -15.57 -2.81
N THR A 164 8.28 -15.41 -3.91
CA THR A 164 8.84 -15.54 -5.26
C THR A 164 9.85 -14.42 -5.53
N LEU A 165 11.06 -14.79 -5.97
CA LEU A 165 12.08 -13.84 -6.40
C LEU A 165 11.82 -13.34 -7.82
N ILE A 166 11.84 -12.02 -8.00
CA ILE A 166 11.73 -11.33 -9.29
C ILE A 166 13.04 -10.59 -9.52
N ARG A 167 13.75 -10.95 -10.59
CA ARG A 167 15.02 -10.30 -10.94
C ARG A 167 14.76 -9.19 -11.95
N LEU A 168 15.09 -7.96 -11.59
CA LEU A 168 14.98 -6.82 -12.51
C LEU A 168 16.25 -5.97 -12.44
N GLY A 169 17.08 -6.07 -13.48
CA GLY A 169 18.38 -5.41 -13.51
C GLY A 169 19.32 -6.01 -12.45
N ILE A 170 19.87 -5.15 -11.59
CA ILE A 170 20.81 -5.53 -10.51
C ILE A 170 20.14 -5.75 -9.16
N ILE A 171 18.85 -5.44 -9.03
CA ILE A 171 18.11 -5.53 -7.77
C ILE A 171 17.22 -6.78 -7.84
N ASP A 172 17.35 -7.63 -6.83
CA ASP A 172 16.41 -8.73 -6.61
C ASP A 172 15.22 -8.21 -5.81
N TRP A 173 14.02 -8.61 -6.20
CA TRP A 173 12.78 -8.24 -5.55
C TRP A 173 12.08 -9.48 -5.02
N MET A 174 11.46 -9.39 -3.85
CA MET A 174 10.65 -10.46 -3.28
C MET A 174 9.17 -10.10 -3.37
N ALA A 175 8.40 -10.96 -4.03
CA ALA A 175 6.95 -10.84 -4.11
C ALA A 175 6.27 -11.33 -2.83
N LEU A 176 5.30 -10.57 -2.33
CA LEU A 176 4.54 -10.89 -1.13
C LEU A 176 3.07 -10.62 -1.38
N HIS A 177 2.22 -11.41 -0.74
CA HIS A 177 0.77 -11.25 -0.81
C HIS A 177 0.23 -10.53 0.43
N ASN A 178 -0.91 -9.87 0.27
CA ASN A 178 -1.54 -9.02 1.27
C ASN A 178 -2.21 -9.82 2.39
N ILE A 179 -1.49 -10.05 3.49
CA ILE A 179 -1.98 -10.72 4.70
C ILE A 179 -2.55 -12.11 4.37
N THR A 180 -3.88 -12.26 4.30
CA THR A 180 -4.61 -13.49 3.98
C THR A 180 -5.07 -13.56 2.54
N ARG A 181 -4.96 -12.46 1.79
CA ARG A 181 -5.44 -12.32 0.41
C ARG A 181 -4.35 -12.74 -0.56
N THR A 182 -4.74 -13.40 -1.64
CA THR A 182 -3.82 -14.05 -2.60
C THR A 182 -4.30 -13.90 -4.05
N GLU A 183 -5.25 -12.98 -4.29
CA GLU A 183 -5.72 -12.73 -5.65
C GLU A 183 -4.67 -11.94 -6.43
N ARG A 184 -4.92 -11.73 -7.73
CA ARG A 184 -3.96 -11.04 -8.60
C ARG A 184 -3.68 -9.60 -8.17
N ASP A 185 -4.61 -8.97 -7.46
CA ASP A 185 -4.48 -7.59 -6.98
C ASP A 185 -3.73 -7.48 -5.65
N ASP A 186 -3.49 -8.58 -4.96
CA ASP A 186 -3.03 -8.60 -3.57
C ASP A 186 -1.51 -8.70 -3.42
N PHE A 187 -0.76 -8.54 -4.50
CA PHE A 187 0.68 -8.72 -4.48
C PHE A 187 1.43 -7.39 -4.56
N LEU A 188 2.51 -7.30 -3.80
CA LEU A 188 3.56 -6.30 -3.96
C LEU A 188 4.91 -6.98 -4.10
N ALA A 189 5.90 -6.21 -4.50
CA ALA A 189 7.29 -6.60 -4.47
C ALA A 189 8.09 -5.63 -3.59
N VAL A 190 9.01 -6.16 -2.79
CA VAL A 190 9.94 -5.37 -1.99
C VAL A 190 11.36 -5.64 -2.44
N ALA A 191 12.13 -4.57 -2.61
CA ALA A 191 13.53 -4.66 -3.00
C ALA A 191 14.34 -5.35 -1.90
N LEU A 192 15.18 -6.29 -2.30
CA LEU A 192 16.21 -6.89 -1.48
C LEU A 192 17.51 -6.11 -1.73
N ASP A 193 18.11 -5.60 -0.66
CA ASP A 193 19.42 -4.93 -0.69
C ASP A 193 20.54 -5.96 -0.82
#